data_AF-A0A3M1I959-F1
#
_entry.id   AF-A0A3M1I959-F1
#
_cell.length_a   1.000
_cell.length_b   1.000
_cell.length_c   1.000
_cell.angle_alpha   90.00
_cell.angle_beta   90.00
_cell.angle_gamma   90.00
#
_symmetry.space_group_name_H-M   'P 1'
#
loop_
_entity.id
_entity.type
_entity.pdbx_description
1 polymer ?
#
loop_
_entity_poly.entity_id
_entity_poly.type
_entity_poly.pdbx_seq_one_letter_code
_entity_poly.pdbx_strand_id
1 'polypeptide(L)'
;MERTIDVPSIPPAERHQTIMAAWSALEPEDTLTLISDHDPLALYLQLAHDHAGRFHWEYLERGPAQWRVRLRNGDFPDPGFKPDLKMADADQAPAPAEAAETVELDLRPLFARGEAPCELIETTAARIAVGQTLRLLAPFEPRPLYAKLGMQGFEHETRLLPDGTWELTFRRMRTGPAVPLGAGCGH
;
A
#
# COMPACT_ATOMS: atom_id res chain seq x y z
N MET A 1 -16.38 -26.75 -10.37
CA MET A 1 -15.46 -27.46 -9.45
C MET A 1 -15.21 -26.57 -8.23
N GLU A 2 -14.43 -27.04 -7.26
CA GLU A 2 -14.00 -26.23 -6.11
C GLU A 2 -12.46 -26.25 -6.02
N ARG A 3 -11.86 -25.08 -5.92
CA ARG A 3 -10.44 -24.90 -5.63
C ARG A 3 -10.27 -24.26 -4.26
N THR A 4 -9.22 -24.63 -3.55
CA THR A 4 -8.83 -23.98 -2.30
C THR A 4 -7.37 -23.52 -2.41
N ILE A 5 -7.10 -22.27 -2.03
CA ILE A 5 -5.77 -21.69 -1.98
C ILE A 5 -5.47 -21.28 -0.56
N ASP A 6 -4.38 -21.82 -0.04
CA ASP A 6 -3.81 -21.43 1.24
C ASP A 6 -2.73 -20.37 1.00
N VAL A 7 -3.07 -19.11 1.29
CA VAL A 7 -2.18 -17.95 1.12
C VAL A 7 -0.96 -17.98 2.04
N PRO A 8 -1.06 -18.37 3.34
CA PRO A 8 0.11 -18.41 4.19
C PRO A 8 1.15 -19.45 3.74
N SER A 9 0.72 -20.54 3.09
CA SER A 9 1.63 -21.52 2.47
C SER A 9 2.36 -21.02 1.22
N ILE A 10 1.94 -19.91 0.61
CA ILE A 10 2.54 -19.34 -0.60
C ILE A 10 3.49 -18.19 -0.21
N PRO A 11 4.71 -18.13 -0.78
CA PRO A 11 5.64 -17.04 -0.53
C PRO A 11 5.03 -15.69 -0.94
N PRO A 12 5.27 -14.61 -0.16
CA PRO A 12 4.55 -13.34 -0.30
C PRO A 12 4.62 -12.72 -1.70
N ALA A 13 5.75 -12.84 -2.37
CA ALA A 13 5.93 -12.35 -3.73
C ALA A 13 5.05 -13.07 -4.77
N GLU A 14 4.70 -14.34 -4.54
CA GLU A 14 3.95 -15.17 -5.49
C GLU A 14 2.46 -15.30 -5.15
N ARG A 15 2.05 -14.87 -3.95
CA ARG A 15 0.65 -14.94 -3.48
C ARG A 15 -0.30 -14.35 -4.52
N HIS A 16 -0.04 -13.12 -4.94
CA HIS A 16 -0.91 -12.41 -5.88
C HIS A 16 -1.02 -13.13 -7.22
N GLN A 17 0.13 -13.46 -7.82
CA GLN A 17 0.18 -14.15 -9.09
C GLN A 17 -0.59 -15.48 -9.03
N THR A 18 -0.41 -16.23 -7.94
CA THR A 18 -1.08 -17.52 -7.76
C THR A 18 -2.60 -17.38 -7.62
N ILE A 19 -3.06 -16.40 -6.82
CA ILE A 19 -4.48 -16.13 -6.62
C ILE A 19 -5.13 -15.67 -7.93
N MET A 20 -4.50 -14.75 -8.66
CA MET A 20 -4.99 -14.24 -9.94
C MET A 20 -4.98 -15.33 -11.02
N ALA A 21 -3.91 -16.12 -11.12
CA ALA A 21 -3.85 -17.24 -12.06
C ALA A 21 -4.93 -18.28 -11.77
N ALA A 22 -5.17 -18.57 -10.50
CA ALA A 22 -6.23 -19.49 -10.12
C ALA A 22 -7.62 -18.94 -10.40
N TRP A 23 -7.87 -17.65 -10.12
CA TRP A 23 -9.10 -16.95 -10.48
C TRP A 23 -9.35 -16.96 -11.98
N SER A 24 -8.35 -16.59 -12.78
CA SER A 24 -8.44 -16.56 -14.25
C SER A 24 -8.64 -17.95 -14.87
N ALA A 25 -8.29 -19.02 -14.14
CA ALA A 25 -8.49 -20.39 -14.57
C ALA A 25 -9.85 -20.98 -14.14
N LEU A 26 -10.67 -20.26 -13.38
CA LEU A 26 -12.00 -20.73 -13.00
C LEU A 26 -12.95 -20.63 -14.19
N GLU A 27 -13.71 -21.70 -14.41
CA GLU A 27 -14.85 -21.68 -15.33
C GLU A 27 -16.01 -20.85 -14.72
N PRO A 28 -16.99 -20.39 -15.52
CA PRO A 28 -18.21 -19.84 -14.94
C PRO A 28 -18.90 -20.88 -14.05
N GLU A 29 -19.43 -20.44 -12.92
CA GLU A 29 -20.03 -21.24 -11.84
C GLU A 29 -19.04 -22.00 -10.94
N ASP A 30 -17.74 -21.95 -11.23
CA ASP A 30 -16.70 -22.52 -10.37
C ASP A 30 -16.50 -21.74 -9.08
N THR A 31 -16.00 -22.44 -8.06
CA THR A 31 -15.78 -21.87 -6.73
C THR A 31 -14.30 -21.90 -6.37
N LEU A 32 -13.81 -20.78 -5.82
CA LEU A 32 -12.49 -20.66 -5.22
C LEU A 32 -12.61 -20.26 -3.75
N THR A 33 -12.07 -21.07 -2.85
CA THR A 33 -11.91 -20.74 -1.44
C THR A 33 -10.50 -20.21 -1.21
N LEU A 34 -10.40 -19.02 -0.65
CA LEU A 34 -9.14 -18.40 -0.27
C LEU A 34 -9.03 -18.41 1.25
N ILE A 35 -7.92 -18.94 1.75
CA ILE A 35 -7.56 -18.95 3.17
C ILE A 35 -6.41 -17.97 3.36
N SER A 36 -6.64 -16.89 4.10
CA SER A 36 -5.68 -15.85 4.40
C SER A 36 -5.50 -15.67 5.90
N ASP A 37 -4.31 -15.23 6.30
CA ASP A 37 -4.00 -14.87 7.70
C ASP A 37 -4.60 -13.50 8.09
N HIS A 38 -5.05 -12.70 7.11
CA HIS A 38 -5.64 -11.38 7.29
C HIS A 38 -6.83 -11.18 6.34
N ASP A 39 -7.61 -10.11 6.54
CA ASP A 39 -8.78 -9.78 5.72
C ASP A 39 -8.38 -9.46 4.26
N PRO A 40 -8.87 -10.23 3.27
CA PRO A 40 -8.52 -10.04 1.86
C PRO A 40 -9.36 -8.95 1.16
N LEU A 41 -9.70 -7.87 1.85
CA LEU A 41 -10.52 -6.78 1.27
C LEU A 41 -9.85 -6.11 0.06
N ALA A 42 -8.53 -5.99 0.05
CA ALA A 42 -7.79 -5.46 -1.11
C ALA A 42 -8.04 -6.30 -2.38
N LEU A 43 -8.11 -7.63 -2.23
CA LEU A 43 -8.41 -8.55 -3.32
C LEU A 43 -9.85 -8.37 -3.81
N TYR A 44 -10.80 -8.22 -2.88
CA TYR A 44 -12.19 -7.92 -3.22
C TYR A 44 -12.29 -6.63 -4.05
N LEU A 45 -11.63 -5.55 -3.62
CA LEU A 45 -11.69 -4.26 -4.32
C LEU A 45 -11.10 -4.37 -5.74
N GLN A 46 -10.03 -5.13 -5.92
CA GLN A 46 -9.44 -5.37 -7.24
C GLN A 46 -10.40 -6.15 -8.16
N LEU A 47 -11.02 -7.22 -7.66
CA LEU A 47 -12.01 -8.00 -8.41
C LEU A 47 -13.26 -7.17 -8.74
N ALA A 48 -13.71 -6.35 -7.80
CA ALA A 48 -14.83 -5.42 -8.00
C ALA A 48 -14.55 -4.41 -9.12
N HIS A 49 -13.29 -4.03 -9.33
CA HIS A 49 -12.88 -3.13 -10.39
C HIS A 49 -12.76 -3.84 -11.74
N ASP A 50 -12.03 -4.95 -11.82
CA ASP A 50 -11.71 -5.62 -13.09
C ASP A 50 -12.84 -6.56 -13.58
N HIS A 51 -13.58 -7.14 -12.65
CA HIS A 51 -14.53 -8.21 -12.88
C HIS A 51 -15.91 -7.93 -12.27
N ALA A 52 -16.32 -6.65 -12.22
CA ALA A 52 -17.65 -6.25 -11.75
C ALA A 52 -18.76 -7.10 -12.38
N GLY A 53 -19.64 -7.66 -11.54
CA GLY A 53 -20.76 -8.49 -12.01
C GLY A 53 -20.40 -9.92 -12.38
N ARG A 54 -19.12 -10.32 -12.31
CA ARG A 54 -18.64 -11.67 -12.69
C ARG A 54 -18.24 -12.56 -11.52
N PHE A 55 -18.38 -12.05 -10.30
CA PHE A 55 -18.03 -12.80 -9.11
C PHE A 55 -19.02 -12.56 -7.98
N HIS A 56 -19.14 -13.58 -7.14
CA HIS A 56 -19.82 -13.49 -5.85
C HIS A 56 -18.81 -13.72 -4.74
N TRP A 57 -18.87 -12.87 -3.71
CA TRP A 57 -17.96 -12.85 -2.58
C TRP A 57 -18.71 -13.19 -1.29
N GLU A 58 -18.28 -14.26 -0.63
CA GLU A 58 -18.88 -14.77 0.59
C GLU A 58 -17.80 -15.00 1.66
N TYR A 59 -17.94 -14.39 2.84
CA TYR A 59 -17.05 -14.67 3.96
C TYR A 59 -17.52 -15.94 4.67
N LEU A 60 -16.70 -16.99 4.64
CA LEU A 60 -16.91 -18.21 5.40
C LEU A 60 -16.38 -18.09 6.83
N GLU A 61 -15.25 -17.40 6.99
CA GLU A 61 -14.63 -17.14 8.29
C GLU A 61 -13.99 -15.76 8.30
N ARG A 62 -14.19 -15.03 9.39
CA ARG A 62 -13.61 -13.71 9.63
C ARG A 62 -12.84 -13.84 10.94
N GLY A 63 -11.56 -13.45 10.94
CA GLY A 63 -10.57 -13.77 11.97
C GLY A 63 -10.91 -13.34 13.41
N PRO A 64 -9.91 -13.33 14.32
CA PRO A 64 -8.50 -13.04 14.06
C PRO A 64 -7.60 -14.26 13.78
N ALA A 65 -8.08 -15.49 13.97
CA ALA A 65 -7.24 -16.68 13.83
C ALA A 65 -7.01 -17.09 12.37
N GLN A 66 -8.01 -16.90 11.51
CA GLN A 66 -7.96 -17.24 10.08
C GLN A 66 -9.09 -16.50 9.37
N TRP A 67 -8.86 -16.12 8.11
CA TRP A 67 -9.84 -15.52 7.23
C TRP A 67 -10.09 -16.46 6.06
N ARG A 68 -11.35 -16.85 5.86
CA ARG A 68 -11.76 -17.72 4.74
C ARG A 68 -12.82 -17.03 3.93
N VAL A 69 -12.53 -16.81 2.66
CA VAL A 69 -13.48 -16.24 1.72
C VAL A 69 -13.73 -17.21 0.58
N ARG A 70 -14.97 -17.25 0.12
CA ARG A 70 -15.43 -18.04 -1.00
C ARG A 70 -15.78 -17.09 -2.13
N LEU A 71 -15.09 -17.26 -3.23
CA LEU A 71 -15.35 -16.60 -4.49
C LEU A 71 -16.07 -17.58 -5.40
N ARG A 72 -17.12 -17.12 -6.06
CA ARG A 72 -17.77 -17.87 -7.13
C ARG A 72 -17.65 -17.08 -8.41
N ASN A 73 -17.17 -17.71 -9.47
CA ASN A 73 -17.18 -17.12 -10.81
C ASN A 73 -18.56 -17.32 -11.45
N GLY A 74 -19.05 -16.36 -12.23
CA GLY A 74 -20.37 -16.46 -12.87
C GLY A 74 -21.05 -15.10 -13.01
N ASP A 75 -22.25 -15.06 -13.58
CA ASP A 75 -22.99 -13.80 -13.71
C ASP A 75 -23.69 -13.48 -12.38
N PHE A 76 -23.08 -12.56 -11.61
CA PHE A 76 -23.55 -12.15 -10.30
C PHE A 76 -23.72 -10.62 -10.29
N PRO A 77 -24.92 -10.10 -10.63
CA PRO A 77 -25.15 -8.66 -10.67
C PRO A 77 -24.98 -8.00 -9.29
N ASP A 78 -25.06 -8.78 -8.22
CA ASP A 78 -24.69 -8.37 -6.87
C ASP A 78 -23.58 -9.30 -6.33
N PRO A 79 -22.43 -8.73 -5.92
CA PRO A 79 -21.31 -9.53 -5.43
C PRO A 79 -21.53 -10.13 -4.03
N GLY A 80 -22.71 -9.96 -3.40
CA GLY A 80 -23.03 -10.54 -2.09
C GLY A 80 -22.38 -9.84 -0.89
N PHE A 81 -21.24 -9.19 -1.11
CA PHE A 81 -20.55 -8.38 -0.13
C PHE A 81 -20.39 -6.96 -0.65
N LYS A 82 -20.74 -5.97 0.18
CA LYS A 82 -20.46 -4.55 -0.04
C LYS A 82 -19.76 -4.06 1.23
N PRO A 83 -18.45 -3.74 1.17
CA PRO A 83 -17.76 -3.26 2.36
C PRO A 83 -18.40 -1.95 2.81
N ASP A 84 -18.76 -1.88 4.09
CA ASP A 84 -19.01 -0.60 4.73
C ASP A 84 -17.65 0.11 4.86
N LEU A 85 -17.42 1.12 4.02
CA LEU A 85 -16.15 1.85 3.91
C LEU A 85 -15.69 2.51 5.22
N LYS A 86 -16.45 2.37 6.31
CA LYS A 86 -16.13 2.86 7.65
C LYS A 86 -15.39 1.84 8.53
N MET A 87 -15.27 0.58 8.10
CA MET A 87 -14.57 -0.50 8.85
C MET A 87 -13.19 -0.87 8.28
N ALA A 88 -12.69 -0.17 7.25
CA ALA A 88 -11.36 -0.41 6.67
C ALA A 88 -10.17 0.16 7.48
N ASP A 89 -10.42 0.60 8.71
CA ASP A 89 -9.40 1.04 9.67
C ASP A 89 -9.30 0.02 10.81
N ALA A 90 -8.66 -1.11 10.54
CA ALA A 90 -8.15 -2.03 11.56
C ALA A 90 -7.17 -3.03 10.91
N ASP A 91 -5.90 -2.64 10.92
CA ASP A 91 -4.74 -3.53 11.06
C ASP A 91 -4.42 -4.52 9.91
N GLN A 92 -3.59 -4.01 9.00
CA GLN A 92 -2.58 -4.71 8.18
C GLN A 92 -3.05 -5.74 7.13
N ALA A 93 -3.44 -5.25 5.96
CA ALA A 93 -3.28 -5.98 4.70
C ALA A 93 -2.07 -5.43 3.92
N PRO A 94 -1.04 -6.23 3.58
CA PRO A 94 -0.18 -5.90 2.46
C PRO A 94 -0.95 -6.19 1.17
N ALA A 95 -1.50 -5.16 0.54
CA ALA A 95 -1.99 -5.24 -0.82
C ALA A 95 -0.81 -5.52 -1.77
N PRO A 96 -0.84 -6.57 -2.60
CA PRO A 96 0.08 -6.69 -3.70
C PRO A 96 -0.49 -5.88 -4.87
N ALA A 97 0.07 -4.69 -5.06
CA ALA A 97 -0.03 -3.96 -6.31
C ALA A 97 1.34 -3.37 -6.59
N GLU A 98 2.02 -3.86 -7.63
CA GLU A 98 3.13 -3.15 -8.24
C GLU A 98 2.59 -1.81 -8.81
N ALA A 99 2.71 -0.72 -8.04
CA ALA A 99 2.67 0.67 -8.55
C ALA A 99 3.05 1.64 -7.41
N ALA A 100 4.20 2.32 -7.54
CA ALA A 100 4.79 3.32 -6.62
C ALA A 100 5.62 2.75 -5.44
N GLU A 101 6.91 2.47 -5.71
CA GLU A 101 7.96 2.33 -4.67
C GLU A 101 7.86 3.48 -3.66
N THR A 102 7.53 3.13 -2.41
CA THR A 102 7.56 4.06 -1.29
C THR A 102 8.91 3.93 -0.60
N VAL A 103 9.69 5.01 -0.64
CA VAL A 103 11.01 5.09 -0.02
C VAL A 103 10.82 5.58 1.41
N GLU A 104 11.18 4.77 2.39
CA GLU A 104 11.05 5.12 3.81
C GLU A 104 12.34 5.71 4.37
N LEU A 105 12.22 6.77 5.16
CA LEU A 105 13.33 7.40 5.84
C LEU A 105 12.97 7.75 7.29
N ASP A 106 13.58 7.03 8.23
CA ASP A 106 13.38 7.20 9.67
C ASP A 106 14.34 8.25 10.24
N LEU A 107 13.81 9.40 10.68
CA LEU A 107 14.60 10.51 11.19
C LEU A 107 14.75 10.47 12.71
N ARG A 108 13.92 9.69 13.41
CA ARG A 108 13.95 9.53 14.87
C ARG A 108 15.35 9.22 15.42
N PRO A 109 16.13 8.26 14.89
CA PRO A 109 17.47 7.96 15.38
C PRO A 109 18.44 9.12 15.13
N LEU A 110 18.28 9.87 14.03
CA LEU A 110 19.12 11.04 13.74
C LEU A 110 18.85 12.14 14.76
N PHE A 111 17.58 12.45 15.03
CA PHE A 111 17.21 13.41 16.07
C PHE A 111 17.64 12.97 17.46
N ALA A 112 17.53 11.68 17.79
CA ALA A 112 18.01 11.13 19.06
C ALA A 112 19.53 11.30 19.22
N ARG A 113 20.28 11.33 18.11
CA ARG A 113 21.74 11.51 18.09
C ARG A 113 22.17 12.97 17.91
N GLY A 114 21.21 13.89 17.73
CA GLY A 114 21.48 15.31 17.45
C GLY A 114 22.04 15.56 16.04
N GLU A 115 21.89 14.61 15.12
CA GLU A 115 22.34 14.73 13.73
C GLU A 115 21.30 15.49 12.89
N ALA A 116 21.77 16.32 11.96
CA ALA A 116 20.90 17.08 11.08
C ALA A 116 20.36 16.19 9.95
N PRO A 117 19.04 16.00 9.82
CA PRO A 117 18.48 15.11 8.81
C PRO A 117 18.35 15.75 7.41
N CYS A 118 18.61 17.06 7.28
CA CYS A 118 18.34 17.81 6.06
C CYS A 118 19.02 17.21 4.81
N GLU A 119 20.32 16.93 4.88
CA GLU A 119 21.09 16.39 3.76
C GLU A 119 20.57 15.02 3.31
N LEU A 120 20.20 14.17 4.28
CA LEU A 120 19.66 12.85 4.01
C LEU A 120 18.27 12.94 3.36
N ILE A 121 17.41 13.83 3.86
CA ILE A 121 16.09 14.07 3.27
C ILE A 121 16.24 14.58 1.84
N GLU A 122 17.16 15.52 1.60
CA GLU A 122 17.40 16.12 0.28
C GLU A 122 17.96 15.11 -0.73
N THR A 123 18.95 14.31 -0.30
CA THR A 123 19.55 13.26 -1.13
C THR A 123 18.52 12.18 -1.48
N THR A 124 17.67 11.82 -0.52
CA THR A 124 16.62 10.83 -0.72
C THR A 124 15.53 11.39 -1.63
N ALA A 125 15.04 12.61 -1.36
CA ALA A 125 14.03 13.29 -2.17
C ALA A 125 14.47 13.46 -3.64
N ALA A 126 15.75 13.78 -3.88
CA ALA A 126 16.29 13.93 -5.23
C ALA A 126 16.22 12.63 -6.06
N ARG A 127 16.19 11.47 -5.41
CA ARG A 127 16.10 10.15 -6.06
C ARG A 127 14.67 9.71 -6.33
N ILE A 128 13.67 10.35 -5.74
CA ILE A 128 12.27 9.96 -5.88
C ILE A 128 11.79 10.32 -7.29
N ALA A 129 11.33 9.32 -8.04
CA ALA A 129 10.75 9.49 -9.36
C ALA A 129 9.33 10.05 -9.28
N VAL A 130 8.82 10.64 -10.38
CA VAL A 130 7.42 11.07 -10.46
C VAL A 130 6.52 9.84 -10.30
N GLY A 131 5.52 9.95 -9.42
CA GLY A 131 4.64 8.84 -9.04
C GLY A 131 5.14 8.00 -7.86
N GLN A 132 6.41 8.12 -7.45
CA GLN A 132 6.93 7.51 -6.22
C GLN A 132 6.64 8.38 -4.99
N THR A 133 6.76 7.76 -3.82
CA THR A 133 6.40 8.35 -2.53
C THR A 133 7.59 8.27 -1.58
N LEU A 134 7.87 9.34 -0.84
CA LEU A 134 8.85 9.38 0.24
C LEU A 134 8.12 9.44 1.58
N ARG A 135 8.29 8.44 2.43
CA ARG A 135 7.72 8.40 3.78
C ARG A 135 8.78 8.77 4.81
N LEU A 136 8.47 9.74 5.67
CA LEU A 136 9.36 10.25 6.71
C LEU A 136 8.74 10.00 8.08
N LEU A 137 9.54 9.46 9.01
CA LEU A 137 9.15 9.30 10.41
C LEU A 137 9.95 10.27 11.26
N ALA A 138 9.26 11.22 11.89
CA ALA A 138 9.89 12.24 12.72
C ALA A 138 9.25 12.28 14.11
N PRO A 139 10.01 12.66 15.16
CA PRO A 139 9.45 12.83 16.50
C PRO A 139 8.62 14.13 16.64
N PHE A 140 8.59 14.98 15.62
CA PHE A 140 7.83 16.23 15.58
C PHE A 140 7.49 16.62 14.14
N GLU A 141 6.54 17.53 13.98
CA GLU A 141 6.09 18.07 12.70
C GLU A 141 7.13 19.03 12.06
N PRO A 142 7.81 18.66 10.95
CA PRO A 142 8.82 19.48 10.29
C PRO A 142 8.17 20.46 9.29
N ARG A 143 7.35 21.39 9.78
CA ARG A 143 6.71 22.46 8.98
C ARG A 143 7.58 23.11 7.89
N PRO A 144 8.84 23.52 8.14
CA PRO A 144 9.67 24.14 7.11
C PRO A 144 10.00 23.21 5.93
N LEU A 145 9.92 21.89 6.11
CA LEU A 145 10.19 20.90 5.06
C LEU A 145 9.09 20.88 3.99
N TYR A 146 7.85 21.19 4.36
CA TYR A 146 6.69 21.12 3.46
C TYR A 146 6.81 22.10 2.31
N ALA A 147 7.16 23.35 2.64
CA ALA A 147 7.40 24.38 1.66
C ALA A 147 8.57 23.99 0.74
N LYS A 148 9.66 23.45 1.31
CA LYS A 148 10.86 23.06 0.56
C LYS A 148 10.58 21.94 -0.46
N LEU A 149 9.94 20.86 -0.04
CA LEU A 149 9.59 19.74 -0.94
C LEU A 149 8.42 20.09 -1.86
N GLY A 150 7.47 20.93 -1.42
CA GLY A 150 6.40 21.47 -2.26
C GLY A 150 6.91 22.25 -3.47
N MET A 151 7.96 23.06 -3.28
CA MET A 151 8.64 23.75 -4.39
C MET A 151 9.30 22.77 -5.37
N GLN A 152 9.75 21.60 -4.89
CA GLN A 152 10.31 20.53 -5.72
C GLN A 152 9.25 19.64 -6.40
N GLY A 153 7.96 19.93 -6.20
CA GLY A 153 6.86 19.23 -6.85
C GLY A 153 6.34 18.00 -6.11
N PHE A 154 6.63 17.92 -4.81
CA PHE A 154 6.03 16.94 -3.93
C PHE A 154 4.72 17.49 -3.34
N GLU A 155 3.71 16.65 -3.31
CA GLU A 155 2.54 16.83 -2.46
C GLU A 155 2.79 16.10 -1.15
N HIS A 156 2.34 16.64 -0.02
CA HIS A 156 2.60 16.06 1.30
C HIS A 156 1.32 15.81 2.07
N GLU A 157 1.30 14.74 2.84
CA GLU A 157 0.28 14.39 3.81
C GLU A 157 0.95 14.10 5.15
N THR A 158 0.30 14.45 6.26
CA THR A 158 0.84 14.30 7.61
C THR A 158 -0.14 13.57 8.50
N ARG A 159 0.35 12.59 9.25
CA ARG A 159 -0.43 11.83 10.22
C ARG A 159 0.32 11.74 11.54
N LEU A 160 -0.35 12.09 12.64
CA LEU A 160 0.14 11.80 13.99
C LEU A 160 -0.26 10.38 14.37
N LEU A 161 0.74 9.54 14.66
CA LEU A 161 0.53 8.18 15.14
C LEU A 161 0.24 8.17 16.65
N PRO A 162 -0.44 7.13 17.17
CA PRO A 162 -0.78 7.02 18.59
C PRO A 162 0.45 7.03 19.52
N ASP A 163 1.60 6.55 19.05
CA ASP A 163 2.89 6.61 19.76
C ASP A 163 3.56 7.99 19.76
N GLY A 164 2.87 9.04 19.29
CA GLY A 164 3.40 10.40 19.19
C GLY A 164 4.41 10.61 18.05
N THR A 165 4.62 9.59 17.22
CA THR A 165 5.45 9.69 16.02
C THR A 165 4.68 10.38 14.90
N TRP A 166 5.32 11.34 14.25
CA TRP A 166 4.77 11.97 13.05
C TRP A 166 5.19 11.17 11.83
N GLU A 167 4.20 10.70 11.08
CA GLU A 167 4.36 10.11 9.76
C GLU A 167 4.05 11.17 8.70
N LEU A 168 4.96 11.32 7.75
CA LEU A 168 4.81 12.28 6.67
C LEU A 168 5.04 11.59 5.34
N THR A 169 4.10 11.76 4.43
CA THR A 169 4.10 11.09 3.14
C THR A 169 4.20 12.13 2.05
N PHE A 170 5.29 12.12 1.29
CA PHE A 170 5.57 13.05 0.20
C PHE A 170 5.47 12.33 -1.14
N ARG A 171 4.41 12.57 -1.90
CA ARG A 171 4.23 11.99 -3.23
C ARG A 171 4.72 12.94 -4.30
N ARG A 172 5.60 12.46 -5.19
CA ARG A 172 6.11 13.30 -6.28
C ARG A 172 5.11 13.38 -7.42
N MET A 173 4.38 14.50 -7.50
CA MET A 173 3.32 14.69 -8.50
C MET A 173 3.85 15.22 -9.83
N ARG A 174 4.96 15.93 -9.81
CA ARG A 174 5.59 16.51 -11.00
C ARG A 174 7.10 16.40 -10.92
N THR A 175 7.73 16.35 -12.09
CA THR A 175 9.18 16.49 -12.18
C THR A 175 9.54 17.90 -11.71
N GLY A 176 10.03 18.02 -10.47
CA GLY A 176 10.69 19.25 -10.02
C GLY A 176 11.80 19.67 -10.98
N PRO A 177 12.23 20.95 -10.96
CA PRO A 177 13.37 21.37 -11.76
C PRO A 177 14.52 20.40 -11.50
N ALA A 178 15.09 19.83 -12.55
CA ALA A 178 16.29 19.03 -12.44
C ALA A 178 17.38 19.94 -11.89
N VAL A 179 17.54 19.99 -10.57
CA VAL A 179 18.73 20.56 -9.96
C VAL A 179 19.84 19.59 -10.36
N PRO A 180 20.80 19.99 -11.21
CA PRO A 180 21.91 19.12 -11.52
C PRO A 180 22.60 18.78 -10.21
N LEU A 181 22.78 17.47 -9.95
CA LEU A 181 23.66 16.97 -8.90
C LEU A 181 25.09 17.43 -9.24
N GLY A 182 25.46 18.62 -8.77
CA GLY A 182 26.76 19.20 -9.05
C GLY A 182 26.81 20.71 -8.89
N ALA A 183 26.92 21.19 -7.66
CA ALA A 183 27.66 22.42 -7.34
C ALA A 183 28.07 22.35 -5.87
N GLY A 184 29.38 22.26 -5.64
CA GLY A 184 29.96 21.88 -4.37
C GLY A 184 29.73 22.87 -3.22
N CYS A 185 29.84 22.33 -2.00
CA CYS A 185 30.20 23.14 -0.84
C CYS A 185 31.61 23.68 -1.06
N GLY A 186 31.68 24.91 -1.57
CA GLY A 186 32.89 25.70 -1.62
C GLY A 186 32.97 26.60 -0.39
N HIS A 187 33.94 26.27 0.47
CA HIS A 187 34.66 27.08 1.46
C HIS A 187 33.89 27.66 2.65
#